data_AF-A0A8E2FB95-F1
#
_entry.id   AF-A0A8E2FB95-F1
#
_cell.length_a   1.000
_cell.length_b   1.000
_cell.length_c   1.000
_cell.angle_alpha   90.00
_cell.angle_beta   90.00
_cell.angle_gamma   90.00
#
_symmetry.space_group_name_H-M   'P 1'
#
loop_
_entity.id
_entity.type
_entity.pdbx_description
1 polymer ?
#
loop_
_entity_poly.entity_id
_entity_poly.type
_entity_poly.pdbx_seq_one_letter_code
_entity_poly.pdbx_strand_id
1 'polypeptide(L)' 'RNPSHTSHSDPKPHATALLATEDQAKDDKSQAIHIYHNENENYTGYTLYPERQNKKSND' A
#
# COMPACT_ATOMS: atom_id res chain seq x y z
N ARG A 1 -4.74 6.01 -10.81
CA ARG A 1 -3.71 4.95 -10.74
C ARG A 1 -4.47 3.62 -10.80
N ASN A 2 -4.08 2.69 -11.68
CA ASN A 2 -4.86 1.47 -11.97
C ASN A 2 -5.18 0.72 -10.65
N PRO A 3 -6.45 0.56 -10.26
CA PRO A 3 -6.83 0.01 -8.94
C PRO A 3 -6.50 -1.47 -8.79
N SER A 4 -6.16 -2.15 -9.89
CA SER A 4 -5.89 -3.59 -9.93
C SER A 4 -4.43 -3.91 -10.25
N HIS A 5 -3.49 -3.27 -9.56
CA HIS A 5 -2.08 -3.65 -9.69
C HIS A 5 -1.85 -4.94 -8.89
N THR A 6 -1.81 -6.09 -9.58
CA THR A 6 -1.38 -7.35 -8.96
C THR A 6 0.12 -7.23 -8.64
N SER A 7 0.48 -7.24 -7.37
CA SER A 7 1.90 -7.34 -6.99
C SER A 7 2.37 -8.77 -7.27
N HIS A 8 3.64 -8.95 -7.62
CA HIS A 8 4.19 -10.29 -7.91
C HIS A 8 4.02 -11.28 -6.73
N SER A 9 3.88 -10.74 -5.52
CA SER A 9 3.69 -11.47 -4.27
C SER A 9 2.22 -11.73 -3.90
N ASP A 10 1.26 -10.99 -4.47
CA ASP A 10 -0.16 -11.15 -4.14
C ASP A 10 -1.02 -11.02 -5.42
N PRO A 11 -1.56 -12.14 -5.93
CA PRO A 11 -2.37 -12.14 -7.14
C PRO A 11 -3.77 -11.54 -6.93
N LYS A 12 -4.18 -11.27 -5.68
CA LYS A 12 -5.50 -10.66 -5.42
C LYS A 12 -5.50 -9.20 -5.88
N PRO A 13 -6.53 -8.73 -6.59
CA PRO A 13 -6.69 -7.30 -6.86
C PRO A 13 -6.72 -6.50 -5.56
N HIS A 14 -5.85 -5.49 -5.48
CA HIS A 14 -5.78 -4.58 -4.34
C HIS A 14 -5.34 -3.20 -4.75
N ALA A 15 -5.82 -2.20 -4.01
CA ALA A 15 -5.24 -0.87 -4.02
C ALA A 15 -4.16 -0.80 -2.94
N THR A 16 -2.98 -0.26 -3.28
CA THR A 16 -1.93 0.06 -2.30
C THR A 16 -2.01 1.53 -1.93
N ALA A 17 -2.12 1.82 -0.64
CA ALA A 17 -1.91 3.17 -0.12
C ALA A 17 -0.69 3.19 0.81
N LEU A 18 0.00 4.33 0.86
CA LEU A 18 1.07 4.58 1.82
C LEU A 18 0.55 5.60 2.83
N LEU A 19 0.67 5.26 4.10
CA LEU A 19 0.28 6.09 5.22
C LEU A 19 1.54 6.48 5.99
N ALA A 20 1.64 7.75 6.36
CA ALA A 20 2.70 8.25 7.21
C ALA A 20 2.09 9.23 8.22
N THR A 21 2.40 9.05 9.49
CA THR A 21 2.23 10.11 10.49
C THR A 21 3.25 11.23 10.25
N GLU A 22 3.07 12.38 10.89
CA GLU A 22 4.05 13.48 10.79
C GLU A 22 5.47 13.04 11.17
N ASP A 23 5.61 12.22 12.22
CA ASP A 23 6.92 11.73 12.67
C ASP A 23 7.51 10.70 11.70
N GLN A 24 6.68 9.82 11.13
CA GLN A 24 7.12 8.89 10.07
C GLN A 24 7.58 9.64 8.82
N ALA A 25 6.87 10.70 8.43
CA ALA A 25 7.22 11.51 7.27
C ALA A 25 8.56 12.26 7.46
N LYS A 26 8.87 12.73 8.68
CA LYS A 26 10.16 13.36 9.02
C LYS A 26 11.34 12.39 8.82
N ASP A 27 11.12 11.11 9.12
CA ASP A 27 12.12 10.05 8.99
C ASP A 27 12.12 9.38 7.60
N ASP A 28 11.30 9.85 6.65
CA ASP A 28 11.07 9.21 5.35
C ASP A 28 10.65 7.73 5.46
N LYS A 29 9.75 7.46 6.41
CA LYS A 29 9.14 6.16 6.65
C LYS A 29 7.66 6.19 6.31
N SER A 30 7.13 5.04 5.93
CA SER A 30 5.69 4.86 5.75
C SER A 30 5.25 3.44 6.08
N GLN A 31 3.97 3.29 6.34
CA GLN A 31 3.28 2.00 6.37
C GLN A 31 2.52 1.80 5.06
N ALA A 32 2.64 0.61 4.49
CA ALA A 32 1.85 0.24 3.33
C ALA A 32 0.57 -0.47 3.78
N ILE A 33 -0.55 -0.09 3.19
CA ILE A 33 -1.82 -0.82 3.33
C ILE A 33 -2.24 -1.34 1.96
N HIS A 34 -2.57 -2.62 1.92
CA HIS A 34 -3.27 -3.23 0.79
C HIS A 34 -4.75 -3.29 1.13
N ILE A 35 -5.58 -2.68 0.29
CA ILE A 35 -7.03 -2.66 0.41
C ILE A 35 -7.58 -3.58 -0.67
N TYR A 36 -8.16 -4.70 -0.25
CA TYR A 36 -8.70 -5.72 -1.14
C TYR A 36 -10.16 -5.42 -1.48
N HIS A 37 -10.50 -5.69 -2.73
CA HIS A 37 -11.85 -5.58 -3.24
C HIS A 37 -12.22 -6.84 -4.04
N ASN A 38 -13.51 -7.15 -4.10
CA ASN A 38 -14.02 -8.17 -5.01
C ASN A 38 -14.20 -7.61 -6.43
N GLU A 39 -14.66 -8.46 -7.35
CA GLU A 39 -14.90 -8.11 -8.76
C GLU A 39 -15.94 -6.99 -8.96
N ASN A 40 -16.78 -6.75 -7.95
CA ASN A 40 -17.76 -5.66 -7.92
C ASN A 40 -17.23 -4.42 -7.20
N GLU A 41 -15.91 -4.31 -7.01
CA GLU A 41 -15.20 -3.22 -6.33
C GLU A 41 -15.63 -3.00 -4.86
N ASN A 42 -16.31 -3.97 -4.26
CA ASN A 42 -16.70 -3.88 -2.85
C ASN A 42 -15.52 -4.26 -1.97
N TYR A 43 -15.31 -3.49 -0.90
CA TYR A 43 -14.31 -3.76 0.11
C TYR A 43 -14.49 -5.16 0.73
N THR A 44 -13.42 -5.95 0.73
CA THR A 44 -13.42 -7.30 1.34
C THR A 44 -12.47 -7.42 2.52
N GLY A 45 -11.54 -6.48 2.69
CA GLY A 45 -10.55 -6.53 3.75
C GLY A 45 -9.35 -5.64 3.46
N TYR A 46 -8.44 -5.54 4.42
CA TYR A 46 -7.14 -4.92 4.23
C TYR A 46 -6.03 -5.74 4.89
N THR A 47 -4.79 -5.50 4.48
CA THR A 47 -3.59 -5.94 5.19
C THR A 47 -2.68 -4.74 5.40
N LEU A 48 -2.34 -4.49 6.66
CA LEU A 48 -1.40 -3.45 7.04
C LEU A 48 -0.01 -4.08 7.18
N TYR A 49 0.96 -3.54 6.47
CA TYR A 49 2.34 -3.97 6.55
C TYR A 49 3.09 -3.15 7.60
N PRO A 50 4.13 -3.72 8.22
CA PRO A 50 5.01 -2.99 9.11
C PRO A 50 5.57 -1.73 8.45
N GLU A 51 5.87 -0.74 9.30
CA GLU A 51 6.59 0.46 8.88
C GLU A 51 7.89 0.09 8.18
N ARG A 52 8.19 0.79 7.10
CA ARG A 52 9.43 0.63 6.35
C ARG A 52 9.99 1.98 5.93
N GLN A 53 11.31 2.02 5.80
CA GLN A 53 11.97 3.13 5.13
C GLN A 53 11.49 3.19 3.68
N ASN A 54 11.12 4.38 3.20
CA ASN A 54 10.82 4.56 1.80
C ASN A 54 12.11 4.36 0.99
N LYS A 55 11.98 3.77 -0.19
CA LYS A 55 13.10 3.75 -1.13
C LYS A 55 13.31 5.18 -1.59
N LYS A 56 14.52 5.71 -1.39
CA LYS A 56 14.95 6.94 -2.06
C LYS A 56 14.74 6.74 -3.56
N SER A 57 13.86 7.54 -4.16
CA SER A 57 13.85 7.68 -5.60
C SER A 57 15.18 8.33 -5.96
N ASN A 58 16.12 7.55 -6.52
CA ASN A 58 17.14 8.17 -7.36
C ASN A 58 16.39 8.75 -8.55
N ASP A 59 16.41 10.07 -8.65
CA ASP A 59 16.09 10.80 -9.88
C ASP A 59 17.14 10.47 -10.96
#